data_AF-I3S6Q7-F1
#
_entry.id   AF-I3S6Q7-F1
#
_cell.length_a   1.000
_cell.length_b   1.000
_cell.length_c   1.000
_cell.angle_alpha   90.00
_cell.angle_beta   90.00
_cell.angle_gamma   90.00
#
_symmetry.space_group_name_H-M   'P 1'
#
loop_
_entity.id
_entity.type
_entity.pdbx_description
1 polymer ?
#
loop_
_entity_poly.entity_id
_entity_poly.type
_entity_poly.pdbx_seq_one_letter_code
_entity_poly.pdbx_strand_id
1 'polypeptide(L)' 'MDALRPDRSSATHFGLPRALEEVRKIQPKRTLFTGMMHLMDHEEVNDYLTKLLESEGLDAQLSYDGLCIAVRL' A
#
# COMPACT_ATOMS: atom_id res chain seq x y z
N MET A 1 5.91 -17.28 4.72
CA MET A 1 5.33 -16.09 5.39
C MET A 1 5.57 -14.92 4.46
N ASP A 2 4.56 -14.63 3.64
CA ASP A 2 4.62 -13.84 2.41
C ASP A 2 3.55 -12.75 2.50
N ALA A 3 3.81 -11.72 3.31
CA ALA A 3 2.80 -10.68 3.53
C ALA A 3 3.37 -9.30 3.89
N LEU A 4 2.76 -8.25 3.35
CA LEU A 4 2.90 -6.85 3.73
C LEU A 4 2.38 -6.67 5.17
N ARG A 5 3.29 -6.32 6.07
CA ARG A 5 2.99 -6.16 7.50
C ARG A 5 2.73 -4.70 7.86
N PRO A 6 1.89 -4.42 8.87
CA PRO A 6 1.57 -3.04 9.27
C PRO A 6 2.75 -2.30 9.90
N ASP A 7 3.59 -3.00 10.66
CA ASP A 7 4.53 -2.41 11.61
C ASP A 7 6.00 -2.55 11.20
N ARG A 8 6.36 -3.66 10.56
CA ARG A 8 7.77 -3.98 10.28
C ARG A 8 8.00 -4.81 9.03
N SER A 9 9.11 -4.54 8.36
CA SER A 9 9.65 -5.42 7.33
C SER A 9 10.29 -6.67 7.93
N SER A 10 10.48 -7.68 7.08
CA SER A 10 11.34 -8.83 7.36
C SER A 10 12.53 -8.82 6.39
N ALA A 11 13.44 -9.80 6.51
CA ALA A 11 14.57 -9.93 5.60
C ALA A 11 14.15 -10.12 4.13
N THR A 12 12.92 -10.62 3.88
CA THR A 12 12.46 -11.00 2.54
C THR A 12 11.19 -10.28 2.08
N HIS A 13 10.50 -9.55 2.96
CA HIS A 13 9.25 -8.85 2.62
C HIS A 13 9.22 -7.46 3.24
N PHE A 14 8.71 -6.48 2.49
CA PHE A 14 8.45 -5.15 3.01
C PHE A 14 7.27 -5.16 3.99
N GLY A 15 7.38 -4.33 5.02
CA GLY A 15 6.22 -3.81 5.74
C GLY A 15 5.71 -2.53 5.06
N LEU A 16 4.50 -2.12 5.39
CA LEU A 16 3.86 -0.92 4.85
C LEU A 16 4.72 0.35 4.98
N PRO A 17 5.40 0.63 6.11
CA PRO A 17 6.25 1.82 6.21
C PRO A 17 7.37 1.83 5.17
N ARG A 18 8.04 0.69 4.98
CA ARG A 18 9.14 0.57 4.01
C ARG A 18 8.63 0.60 2.57
N ALA A 19 7.49 -0.02 2.30
CA ALA A 19 6.87 0.04 0.99
C ALA A 19 6.52 1.48 0.60
N LEU A 20 5.98 2.27 1.55
CA LEU A 20 5.70 3.69 1.34
C LEU A 20 6.97 4.53 1.14
N GLU A 21 8.09 4.22 1.79
CA GLU A 21 9.38 4.87 1.49
C GLU A 21 9.79 4.67 0.02
N GLU A 22 9.62 3.46 -0.53
CA GLU A 22 9.95 3.21 -1.93
C GLU A 22 8.97 3.90 -2.89
N VAL A 23 7.67 3.94 -2.56
CA VAL A 23 6.68 4.69 -3.34
C VAL A 23 7.03 6.18 -3.37
N ARG A 24 7.46 6.76 -2.24
CA ARG A 24 7.91 8.15 -2.18
C ARG A 24 9.12 8.44 -3.07
N LYS A 25 10.01 7.47 -3.28
CA LYS A 25 11.16 7.63 -4.19
C LYS A 25 10.75 7.50 -5.65
N ILE A 26 9.88 6.54 -5.97
CA ILE A 26 9.47 6.22 -7.34
C ILE A 26 8.45 7.23 -7.88
N GLN A 27 7.61 7.80 -7.00
CA GLN A 27 6.52 8.73 -7.34
C GLN A 27 5.61 8.20 -8.46
N PRO A 28 5.03 6.98 -8.33
CA PRO A 28 4.06 6.47 -9.30
C PRO A 28 2.77 7.30 -9.26
N LYS A 29 2.04 7.33 -10.39
CA LYS A 29 0.74 8.03 -10.46
C LYS A 29 -0.32 7.46 -9.51
N ARG A 30 -0.29 6.15 -9.27
CA ARG A 30 -1.18 5.41 -8.37
C ARG A 30 -0.50 4.13 -7.91
N THR A 31 -0.60 3.82 -6.63
CA THR A 31 -0.03 2.62 -6.01
C THR A 31 -1.13 1.71 -5.47
N LEU A 32 -0.98 0.41 -5.70
CA LEU A 32 -1.85 -0.63 -5.15
C LEU A 32 -0.99 -1.63 -4.40
N PHE A 33 -1.15 -1.69 -3.08
CA PHE A 33 -0.45 -2.67 -2.25
C PHE A 33 -1.24 -3.98 -2.20
N THR A 34 -0.55 -5.11 -2.33
CA THR A 34 -1.12 -6.45 -2.26
C THR A 34 -0.39 -7.30 -1.23
N GLY A 35 -0.93 -8.49 -0.94
CA GLY A 35 -0.33 -9.45 -0.02
C GLY A 35 -0.42 -9.01 1.44
N MET A 36 -1.46 -8.32 1.87
CA MET A 36 -1.58 -7.86 3.25
C MET A 36 -1.67 -9.04 4.23
N MET A 37 -1.03 -8.90 5.40
CA MET A 37 -1.21 -9.86 6.49
C MET A 37 -2.62 -9.77 7.06
N HIS A 38 -3.19 -10.88 7.52
CA HIS A 38 -4.54 -10.93 8.12
C HIS A 38 -4.78 -10.00 9.33
N LEU A 39 -3.73 -9.43 9.92
CA LEU A 39 -3.80 -8.47 11.01
C LEU A 39 -3.94 -7.01 10.54
N MET A 40 -3.89 -6.78 9.23
CA MET A 40 -4.04 -5.46 8.62
C MET A 40 -5.51 -5.26 8.27
N ASP A 41 -6.17 -4.37 9.00
CA ASP A 41 -7.54 -3.98 8.66
C ASP A 41 -7.53 -3.16 7.35
N HIS A 42 -8.42 -3.51 6.43
CA HIS A 42 -8.42 -2.93 5.09
C HIS A 42 -8.93 -1.50 5.08
N GLU A 43 -9.98 -1.21 5.85
CA GLU A 43 -10.59 0.11 5.91
C GLU A 43 -9.72 1.07 6.71
N GLU A 44 -9.26 0.68 7.90
CA GLU A 44 -8.44 1.55 8.75
C GLU A 44 -7.14 1.97 8.05
N VAL A 45 -6.51 1.05 7.31
CA VAL A 45 -5.29 1.35 6.57
C VAL A 45 -5.57 2.18 5.33
N ASN A 46 -6.65 1.94 4.59
CA ASN A 46 -7.01 2.79 3.45
C ASN A 46 -7.40 4.21 3.87
N ASP A 47 -8.02 4.38 5.05
CA ASP A 47 -8.28 5.70 5.63
C ASP A 47 -6.97 6.45 5.92
N TYR A 48 -5.97 5.75 6.46
CA TYR A 48 -4.63 6.32 6.62
C TYR A 48 -3.99 6.68 5.27
N LEU A 49 -4.04 5.78 4.28
CA LEU A 49 -3.45 6.01 2.96
C LEU A 49 -4.12 7.17 2.21
N THR A 50 -5.44 7.32 2.34
CA THR A 50 -6.19 8.44 1.75
C THR A 50 -5.71 9.79 2.29
N LYS A 51 -5.35 9.86 3.57
CA LYS A 51 -4.76 11.08 4.16
C LYS A 51 -3.39 11.42 3.55
N LEU A 52 -2.63 10.42 3.10
CA LEU A 52 -1.34 10.66 2.42
C LEU A 52 -1.53 11.28 1.03
N LEU A 53 -2.63 10.99 0.35
CA LEU A 53 -2.99 11.69 -0.88
C LEU A 53 -3.22 13.18 -0.61
N GLU A 54 -3.93 13.52 0.45
CA GLU A 54 -4.21 14.91 0.81
C GLU A 54 -2.96 15.65 1.32
N SER A 55 -2.12 15.00 2.14
CA SER A 55 -0.98 15.65 2.78
C SER A 55 0.30 15.66 1.94
N GLU A 56 0.53 14.60 1.14
CA GLU A 56 1.77 14.40 0.38
C GLU A 56 1.54 14.27 -1.14
N GLY A 57 0.29 14.22 -1.61
CA GLY A 57 -0.02 13.93 -3.01
C GLY A 57 0.20 12.46 -3.39
N LEU A 58 0.35 11.57 -2.41
CA LEU A 58 0.68 10.16 -2.63
C LEU A 58 -0.61 9.33 -2.78
N ASP A 59 -0.98 9.00 -4.02
CA ASP A 59 -2.11 8.11 -4.33
C ASP A 59 -1.72 6.65 -4.08
N ALA A 60 -2.14 6.10 -2.95
CA ALA A 60 -1.94 4.70 -2.59
C ALA A 60 -3.18 4.11 -1.92
N GLN A 61 -3.39 2.80 -2.13
CA GLN A 61 -4.45 2.03 -1.50
C GLN A 61 -4.05 0.56 -1.37
N LEU A 62 -4.68 -0.16 -0.44
CA LEU A 62 -4.66 -1.62 -0.40
C LEU A 62 -5.60 -2.18 -1.49
N SER A 63 -5.14 -3.20 -2.22
CA SER A 63 -5.98 -3.95 -3.15
C SER A 63 -6.95 -4.87 -2.40
N TYR A 64 -7.87 -5.50 -3.13
CA TYR A 64 -8.75 -6.54 -2.62
C TYR A 64 -9.02 -7.60 -3.69
N ASP A 65 -9.42 -8.79 -3.27
CA ASP A 65 -9.71 -9.90 -4.18
C ASP A 65 -10.88 -9.53 -5.11
N GLY A 66 -10.66 -9.66 -6.42
CA GLY A 66 -11.64 -9.26 -7.42
C GLY A 66 -11.57 -7.78 -7.85
N LEU A 67 -10.63 -7.00 -7.32
CA LEU A 67 -10.40 -5.62 -7.78
C LEU A 67 -10.03 -5.61 -9.27
N CYS A 68 -10.86 -4.94 -10.08
CA CYS A 68 -10.64 -4.74 -11.51
C CYS A 68 -10.37 -3.26 -11.79
N ILE A 69 -9.26 -2.95 -12.45
CA ILE A 69 -8.85 -1.57 -12.75
C ILE A 69 -8.61 -1.44 -14.25
N ALA A 70 -9.28 -0.47 -14.86
CA ALA A 70 -9.01 -0.08 -16.23
C ALA A 70 -7.65 0.63 -16.31
N VAL A 71 -6.73 0.09 -17.10
CA VAL A 71 -5.45 0.72 -17.40
C VAL A 71 -5.58 1.49 -18.71
N ARG A 72 -5.20 2.77 -18.69
CA ARG A 72 -5.00 3.56 -19.91
C ARG A 72 -3.51 3.57 -20.19
N LEU A 73 -3.12 2.95 -21.31
CA LEU A 73 -1.75 2.91 -21.81
C LEU A 73 -1.41 4.19 -22.58
#